data_AF-A0A8S3GG06-F1
#
_entry.id   AF-A0A8S3GG06-F1
#
_cell.length_a   1.000
_cell.length_b   1.000
_cell.length_c   1.000
_cell.angle_alpha   90.00
_cell.angle_beta   90.00
_cell.angle_gamma   90.00
#
_symmetry.space_group_name_H-M   'P 1'
#
loop_
_entity.id
_entity.type
_entity.pdbx_description
1 polymer ?
#
loop_
_entity_poly.entity_id
_entity_poly.type
_entity_poly.pdbx_seq_one_letter_code
_entity_poly.pdbx_strand_id
1 'polypeptide(L)'
;LYVISKKLEQSYTENKRLKIDNDDLQHEFERDRQGYLNTIRAQEKQLLLYRTILEKMSSTLQRNCNYSNIDKIIEQARYDEERNEYIVPDPMKEEVQFPQVGHLPTTNGRTHQSDFVSSSKPALPPSTDYECDYTIPSQINKG
;
A
#
# COMPACT_ATOMS: atom_id res chain seq x y z
N LEU A 1 47.89 -44.74 22.61
CA LEU A 1 46.97 -45.28 21.59
C LEU A 1 45.51 -45.31 22.07
N TYR A 2 45.18 -45.97 23.19
CA TYR A 2 43.81 -46.02 23.73
C TYR A 2 43.17 -44.63 24.02
N VAL A 3 43.90 -43.74 24.68
CA VAL A 3 43.41 -42.39 25.03
C VAL A 3 43.08 -41.56 23.79
N ILE A 4 43.87 -41.69 22.72
CA ILE A 4 43.67 -40.97 21.46
C ILE A 4 42.40 -41.48 20.76
N SER A 5 42.22 -42.80 20.67
CA SER A 5 41.01 -43.42 20.11
C SER A 5 39.74 -42.96 20.84
N LYS A 6 39.78 -42.97 22.18
CA LYS A 6 38.65 -42.54 23.00
C LYS A 6 38.30 -41.06 22.80
N LYS A 7 39.30 -40.18 22.71
CA LYS A 7 39.06 -38.74 22.50
C LYS A 7 38.51 -38.46 21.11
N LEU A 8 38.97 -39.21 20.11
CA LEU A 8 38.49 -39.13 18.74
C LEU A 8 37.00 -39.54 18.66
N GLU A 9 36.63 -40.67 19.25
CA GLU A 9 35.23 -41.13 19.32
C GLU A 9 34.32 -40.09 19.97
N GLN A 10 34.72 -39.52 21.12
CA GLN A 10 33.96 -38.46 21.79
C GLN A 10 33.71 -37.26 20.87
N SER A 11 34.75 -36.81 20.15
CA SER A 11 34.63 -35.69 19.24
C SER A 11 33.71 -36.01 18.05
N TYR A 12 33.72 -37.25 17.55
CA TYR A 12 32.82 -37.67 16.49
C TYR A 12 31.36 -37.73 16.95
N THR A 13 31.10 -38.24 18.16
CA THR A 13 29.76 -38.25 18.74
C THR A 13 29.24 -36.83 18.92
N GLU A 14 30.07 -35.93 19.44
CA GLU A 14 29.71 -34.53 19.61
C GLU A 14 29.44 -33.85 18.26
N ASN A 15 30.30 -34.07 17.27
CA ASN A 15 30.08 -33.53 15.92
C ASN A 15 28.78 -34.05 15.30
N LYS A 16 28.45 -35.32 15.52
CA LYS A 16 27.19 -35.90 15.06
C LYS A 16 25.99 -35.26 15.77
N ARG A 17 26.07 -35.05 17.09
CA ARG A 17 25.01 -34.37 17.85
C ARG A 17 24.79 -32.95 17.32
N LEU A 18 25.86 -32.17 17.19
CA LEU A 18 25.78 -30.79 16.70
C LEU A 18 25.24 -30.69 15.28
N LYS A 19 25.51 -31.70 14.42
CA LYS A 19 24.92 -31.78 13.08
C LYS A 19 23.41 -31.99 13.13
N ILE A 20 22.96 -32.93 13.97
CA ILE A 20 21.52 -33.17 14.16
C ILE A 20 20.84 -31.92 14.70
N ASP A 21 21.42 -31.29 15.73
CA ASP A 21 20.87 -30.06 16.31
C ASP A 21 20.80 -28.92 15.27
N ASN A 22 21.79 -28.83 14.37
CA ASN A 22 21.78 -27.85 13.29
C ASN A 22 20.68 -28.13 12.27
N ASP A 23 20.51 -29.38 11.85
CA ASP A 23 19.48 -29.79 10.91
C ASP A 23 18.08 -29.56 11.51
N ASP A 24 17.89 -29.88 12.79
CA ASP A 24 16.63 -29.65 13.51
C ASP A 24 16.28 -28.16 13.56
N LEU A 25 17.25 -27.30 13.89
CA LEU A 25 17.07 -25.85 13.88
C LEU A 25 16.74 -25.33 12.48
N GLN A 26 17.42 -25.81 11.44
CA GLN A 26 17.12 -25.41 10.05
C GLN A 26 15.68 -25.77 9.66
N HIS A 27 15.23 -26.98 10.05
CA HIS A 27 13.85 -27.40 9.80
C HIS A 27 12.82 -26.59 10.59
N GLU A 28 13.14 -26.19 11.83
CA GLU A 28 12.31 -25.28 12.61
C GLU A 28 12.18 -23.91 11.92
N PHE A 29 13.29 -23.31 11.50
CA PHE A 29 13.28 -22.03 10.79
C PHE A 29 12.49 -22.09 9.48
N GLU A 30 12.63 -23.15 8.68
CA GLU A 30 11.87 -23.26 7.43
C GLU A 30 10.36 -23.42 7.71
N ARG A 31 9.98 -24.16 8.75
CA ARG A 31 8.59 -24.31 9.16
C ARG A 31 7.99 -22.98 9.61
N ASP A 32 8.71 -22.21 10.42
CA ASP A 32 8.25 -20.90 10.89
C ASP A 32 8.15 -19.91 9.73
N ARG A 33 9.15 -19.90 8.85
CA ARG A 33 9.13 -19.11 7.61
C ARG A 33 7.89 -19.44 6.78
N GLN A 34 7.60 -20.72 6.55
CA GLN A 34 6.41 -21.13 5.81
C GLN A 34 5.12 -20.72 6.54
N GLY A 35 5.10 -20.80 7.87
CA GLY A 35 4.01 -20.31 8.71
C GLY A 35 3.75 -18.82 8.51
N TYR A 36 4.79 -17.98 8.56
CA TYR A 36 4.68 -16.54 8.32
C TYR A 36 4.19 -16.25 6.90
N LEU A 37 4.75 -16.92 5.88
CA LEU A 37 4.30 -16.76 4.50
C LEU A 37 2.83 -17.15 4.31
N ASN A 38 2.35 -18.19 5.00
CA ASN A 38 0.94 -18.59 4.95
C ASN A 38 0.03 -17.53 5.59
N THR A 39 0.43 -16.96 6.72
CA THR A 39 -0.29 -15.88 7.39
C THR A 39 -0.40 -14.64 6.51
N ILE A 40 0.71 -14.21 5.89
CA ILE A 40 0.73 -13.07 4.96
C ILE A 40 -0.25 -13.30 3.80
N ARG A 41 -0.17 -14.46 3.14
CA ARG A 41 -1.08 -14.80 2.03
C ARG A 41 -2.55 -14.80 2.46
N ALA A 42 -2.85 -15.30 3.66
CA ALA A 42 -4.21 -15.32 4.19
C ALA A 42 -4.72 -13.89 4.47
N GLN A 43 -3.87 -13.04 5.05
CA GLN A 43 -4.17 -11.63 5.31
C GLN A 43 -4.36 -10.85 4.01
N GLU A 44 -3.49 -11.03 3.01
CA GLU A 44 -3.64 -10.41 1.69
C GLU A 44 -4.97 -10.77 1.02
N LYS A 45 -5.38 -12.04 1.11
CA LYS A 45 -6.68 -12.49 0.59
C LYS A 45 -7.85 -11.81 1.32
N GLN A 46 -7.74 -11.65 2.63
CA GLN A 46 -8.77 -10.97 3.43
C GLN A 46 -8.84 -9.48 3.12
N LEU A 47 -7.69 -8.80 2.97
CA LEU A 47 -7.62 -7.40 2.56
C LEU A 47 -8.23 -7.19 1.16
N LEU A 48 -7.95 -8.08 0.21
CA LEU A 48 -8.55 -8.01 -1.13
C LEU A 48 -10.08 -8.14 -1.08
N LEU A 49 -10.59 -9.04 -0.25
CA LEU A 49 -12.03 -9.19 -0.03
C LEU A 49 -12.64 -7.91 0.55
N TYR A 50 -12.03 -7.35 1.59
CA TYR A 50 -12.49 -6.10 2.20
C TYR A 50 -12.48 -4.94 1.22
N ARG A 51 -11.42 -4.78 0.45
CA ARG A 51 -11.34 -3.76 -0.62
C ARG A 51 -12.47 -3.93 -1.63
N THR A 52 -12.69 -5.15 -2.11
CA THR A 52 -13.76 -5.46 -3.06
C THR A 52 -15.14 -5.12 -2.49
N ILE A 53 -15.41 -5.48 -1.23
CA ILE A 53 -16.68 -5.18 -0.56
C ILE A 53 -16.86 -3.66 -0.43
N LEU A 54 -15.82 -2.95 0.01
CA LEU A 54 -15.87 -1.49 0.18
C LEU A 54 -16.13 -0.78 -1.16
N GLU A 55 -15.48 -1.19 -2.25
CA GLU A 55 -15.73 -0.63 -3.60
C GLU A 55 -17.19 -0.83 -4.03
N LYS A 56 -17.79 -1.99 -3.74
CA LYS A 56 -19.22 -2.23 -4.01
C LYS A 56 -20.12 -1.37 -3.12
N MET A 57 -19.78 -1.24 -1.83
CA MET A 57 -20.54 -0.42 -0.89
C MET A 57 -20.49 1.07 -1.27
N SER A 58 -19.33 1.61 -1.61
CA SER A 58 -19.17 3.01 -2.05
C SER A 58 -20.07 3.33 -3.25
N SER A 59 -20.19 2.42 -4.22
CA SER A 59 -21.12 2.58 -5.35
C SER A 59 -22.60 2.56 -4.97
N THR A 60 -22.94 2.02 -3.79
CA THR A 60 -24.30 1.93 -3.26
C THR A 60 -24.64 3.12 -2.35
N LEU A 61 -23.63 3.80 -1.79
CA LEU A 61 -23.82 4.97 -0.94
C LEU A 61 -24.40 6.16 -1.71
N GLN A 62 -25.05 7.07 -0.99
CA GLN A 62 -25.57 8.30 -1.58
C GLN A 62 -24.42 9.13 -2.15
N ARG A 63 -24.57 9.63 -3.38
CA ARG A 63 -23.51 10.34 -4.11
C ARG A 63 -23.01 11.61 -3.43
N ASN A 64 -23.79 12.18 -2.53
CA ASN A 64 -23.43 13.36 -1.75
C ASN A 64 -22.89 13.01 -0.36
N CYS A 65 -22.46 11.77 -0.10
CA CYS A 65 -21.79 11.39 1.14
C CYS A 65 -20.27 11.37 0.91
N ASN A 66 -19.48 11.89 1.85
CA ASN A 66 -18.00 11.84 1.79
C ASN A 66 -17.47 10.40 1.63
N TYR A 67 -18.10 9.41 2.25
CA TYR A 67 -17.74 7.99 2.14
C TYR A 67 -18.00 7.37 0.76
N SER A 68 -18.66 8.07 -0.15
CA SER A 68 -18.75 7.62 -1.54
C SER A 68 -17.37 7.60 -2.23
N ASN A 69 -16.41 8.40 -1.76
CA ASN A 69 -15.02 8.38 -2.23
C ASN A 69 -14.10 7.86 -1.13
N ILE A 70 -13.79 6.56 -1.19
CA ILE A 70 -12.99 5.86 -0.16
C ILE A 70 -11.54 6.34 -0.18
N ASP A 71 -10.98 6.68 -1.34
CA ASP A 71 -9.60 7.14 -1.47
C ASP A 71 -9.38 8.44 -0.68
N LYS A 72 -10.34 9.39 -0.76
CA LYS A 72 -10.32 10.61 0.06
C LYS A 72 -10.37 10.32 1.56
N ILE A 73 -11.14 9.32 1.99
CA ILE A 73 -11.22 8.94 3.40
C ILE A 73 -9.89 8.35 3.87
N ILE A 74 -9.22 7.54 3.05
CA ILE A 74 -7.90 6.97 3.35
C ILE A 74 -6.86 8.09 3.51
N GLU A 75 -6.86 9.09 2.62
CA GLU A 75 -5.94 10.24 2.72
C GLU A 75 -6.13 11.07 4.00
N GLN A 76 -7.37 11.15 4.51
CA GLN A 76 -7.70 11.89 5.74
C GLN A 76 -7.57 11.04 7.00
N ALA A 77 -7.40 9.72 6.87
CA ALA A 77 -7.26 8.82 8.00
C ALA A 77 -5.91 9.05 8.70
N ARG A 78 -5.93 9.06 10.04
CA ARG A 78 -4.73 9.13 10.86
C ARG A 78 -4.61 7.89 11.72
N TYR A 79 -3.40 7.34 11.81
CA TYR A 79 -3.14 6.25 12.73
C TYR A 79 -2.86 6.81 14.13
N ASP A 80 -3.57 6.29 15.13
CA ASP A 80 -3.39 6.61 16.54
C ASP A 80 -2.59 5.48 17.21
N GLU A 81 -1.32 5.75 17.52
CA GLU A 81 -0.40 4.82 18.16
C GLU A 81 -0.83 4.44 19.59
N GLU A 82 -1.46 5.35 20.33
CA GLU A 82 -1.88 5.08 21.72
C GLU A 82 -3.04 4.09 21.77
N ARG A 83 -3.93 4.18 20.78
CA ARG A 83 -5.13 3.32 20.67
C ARG A 83 -4.94 2.14 19.73
N ASN A 84 -3.86 2.12 18.94
CA ASN A 84 -3.59 1.14 17.89
C ASN A 84 -4.74 1.03 16.87
N GLU A 85 -5.30 2.18 16.47
CA GLU A 85 -6.49 2.26 15.61
C GLU A 85 -6.35 3.40 14.58
N TYR A 86 -6.98 3.25 13.41
CA TYR A 86 -7.13 4.36 12.46
C TYR A 86 -8.35 5.21 12.83
N ILE A 87 -8.14 6.51 12.97
CA ILE A 87 -9.21 7.49 13.12
C ILE A 87 -9.57 8.02 11.74
N VAL A 88 -10.81 7.76 11.32
CA VAL A 88 -11.39 8.22 10.04
C VAL A 88 -12.36 9.39 10.27
N PRO A 89 -12.59 10.26 9.27
CA PRO A 89 -13.57 11.34 9.36
C PRO A 89 -15.01 10.84 9.52
N ASP A 90 -15.86 11.57 10.24
CA ASP A 90 -17.26 11.21 10.41
C ASP A 90 -18.05 11.28 9.08
N PRO A 91 -19.14 10.49 8.93
CA PRO A 91 -19.99 10.56 7.75
C PRO A 91 -20.71 11.92 7.66
N MET A 92 -20.48 12.65 6.56
CA MET A 92 -21.06 13.95 6.29
C MET A 92 -21.60 14.03 4.87
N LYS A 93 -22.65 14.84 4.68
CA LYS A 93 -23.14 15.16 3.33
C LYS A 93 -22.26 16.25 2.71
N GLU A 94 -21.62 15.96 1.59
CA GLU A 94 -20.92 16.95 0.75
C GLU A 94 -21.96 17.76 -0.05
N GLU A 95 -22.08 19.05 0.25
CA GLU A 95 -22.84 19.98 -0.57
C GLU A 95 -22.00 20.39 -1.78
N VAL A 96 -22.42 19.98 -2.97
CA VAL A 96 -21.82 20.44 -4.21
C VAL A 96 -22.37 21.84 -4.51
N GLN A 97 -21.63 22.87 -4.12
CA GLN A 97 -21.92 24.23 -4.58
C GLN A 97 -21.45 24.37 -6.03
N PHE A 98 -22.42 24.48 -6.94
CA PHE A 98 -22.13 24.85 -8.32
C PHE A 98 -21.68 26.30 -8.35
N PRO A 99 -20.69 26.67 -9.21
CA PRO A 99 -20.39 28.07 -9.47
C PRO A 99 -21.68 28.77 -9.86
N GLN A 100 -22.06 29.80 -9.10
CA GLN A 100 -23.22 30.61 -9.45
C GLN A 100 -22.92 31.23 -10.80
N VAL A 101 -23.63 30.78 -11.84
CA VAL A 101 -23.57 31.40 -13.17
C VAL A 101 -24.03 32.82 -12.96
N GLY A 102 -23.11 33.78 -13.05
CA GLY A 102 -23.37 35.17 -12.78
C GLY A 102 -24.64 35.61 -13.50
N HIS A 103 -25.64 36.03 -12.73
CA HIS A 103 -26.79 36.72 -13.28
C HIS A 103 -26.25 37.91 -14.07
N LEU A 104 -26.30 37.84 -15.40
CA LEU A 104 -26.09 39.01 -16.25
C LEU A 104 -27.09 40.08 -15.77
N PRO A 105 -26.65 41.31 -15.47
CA PRO A 105 -27.58 42.38 -15.21
C PRO A 105 -28.40 42.59 -16.49
N THR A 106 -29.72 42.39 -16.38
CA THR A 106 -30.63 42.77 -17.46
C THR A 106 -30.61 44.29 -17.55
N THR A 107 -29.85 44.83 -18.51
CA THR A 107 -29.88 46.25 -18.84
C THR A 107 -30.38 46.38 -20.27
N ASN A 108 -31.62 46.86 -20.41
CA ASN A 108 -32.19 47.27 -21.68
C ASN A 108 -31.26 48.24 -22.42
N GLY A 109 -30.79 47.87 -23.61
CA GLY A 109 -29.97 48.75 -24.46
C GLY A 109 -29.47 48.05 -25.73
N ARG A 110 -29.54 48.75 -26.87
CA ARG A 110 -29.38 48.29 -28.25
C ARG A 110 -27.92 48.34 -28.77
N THR A 111 -27.56 47.35 -29.60
CA THR A 111 -26.64 47.37 -30.78
C THR A 111 -25.10 47.35 -30.62
N HIS A 112 -24.48 46.55 -31.51
CA HIS A 112 -23.07 46.44 -32.00
C HIS A 112 -22.24 45.29 -31.39
N GLN A 113 -22.03 44.16 -32.10
CA GLN A 113 -21.13 43.86 -33.25
C GLN A 113 -19.67 43.65 -32.82
N SER A 114 -19.17 42.42 -33.08
CA SER A 114 -17.79 41.88 -33.03
C SER A 114 -17.06 41.95 -31.67
N ASP A 115 -16.26 40.99 -31.20
CA ASP A 115 -15.23 40.19 -31.85
C ASP A 115 -15.00 38.84 -31.15
N PHE A 116 -14.71 37.83 -31.97
CA PHE A 116 -14.24 36.52 -31.55
C PHE A 116 -12.73 36.61 -31.32
N VAL A 117 -12.25 36.59 -30.08
CA VAL A 117 -10.83 36.37 -29.77
C VAL A 117 -10.65 34.97 -29.19
N SER A 118 -10.01 34.16 -30.01
CA SER A 118 -9.50 32.83 -29.71
C SER A 118 -8.18 32.93 -28.91
N SER A 119 -7.93 31.88 -28.12
CA SER A 119 -6.62 31.37 -27.66
C SER A 119 -6.04 31.93 -26.35
N SER A 120 -5.99 31.09 -25.32
CA SER A 120 -4.79 30.26 -25.06
C SER A 120 -5.00 29.31 -23.87
N LYS A 121 -4.61 28.06 -24.09
CA LYS A 121 -4.64 26.94 -23.14
C LYS A 121 -3.34 26.98 -22.32
N PRO A 122 -3.33 26.92 -20.98
CA PRO A 122 -2.10 26.79 -20.22
C PRO A 122 -1.47 25.42 -20.49
N ALA A 123 -0.18 25.41 -20.81
CA ALA A 123 0.59 24.21 -21.09
C ALA A 123 0.80 23.37 -19.81
N LEU A 124 0.57 22.06 -19.90
CA LEU A 124 0.98 21.08 -18.90
C LEU A 124 2.51 20.94 -18.94
N PRO A 125 3.21 20.85 -17.79
CA PRO A 125 4.62 20.46 -17.77
C PRO A 125 4.79 19.01 -18.23
N PRO A 126 5.93 18.66 -18.86
CA PRO A 126 6.18 17.31 -19.35
C PRO A 126 6.31 16.32 -18.18
N SER A 127 5.67 15.16 -18.35
CA SER A 127 5.85 13.97 -17.53
C SER A 127 7.30 13.51 -17.60
N THR A 128 8.02 13.55 -16.47
CA THR A 128 9.28 12.83 -16.33
C THR A 128 8.94 11.38 -15.99
N ASP A 129 9.22 10.48 -16.93
CA ASP A 129 9.20 9.05 -16.72
C ASP A 129 10.30 8.71 -15.69
N TYR A 130 9.91 8.46 -14.44
CA TYR A 130 10.81 7.87 -13.45
C TYR A 130 10.87 6.37 -13.70
N GLU A 131 11.89 5.97 -14.47
CA GLU A 131 12.29 4.57 -14.62
C GLU A 131 13.01 4.14 -13.34
N CYS A 132 12.34 3.32 -12.51
CA CYS A 132 12.92 2.76 -11.29
C CYS A 132 13.75 1.52 -11.62
N ASP A 133 15.04 1.71 -11.94
CA ASP A 133 16.01 0.63 -12.07
C ASP A 133 16.39 0.05 -10.69
N TYR A 134 15.71 -1.01 -10.27
CA TYR A 134 16.20 -1.85 -9.17
C TYR A 134 17.23 -2.85 -9.69
N THR A 135 18.50 -2.43 -9.77
CA THR A 135 19.62 -3.36 -9.90
C THR A 135 19.98 -3.92 -8.52
N ILE A 136 19.75 -5.22 -8.30
CA ILE A 136 20.22 -5.97 -7.13
C ILE A 136 21.72 -6.22 -7.26
N PRO A 137 22.59 -5.75 -6.34
CA PRO A 137 24.00 -6.13 -6.35
C PRO A 137 24.17 -7.59 -5.89
N SER A 138 24.48 -8.48 -6.82
CA SER A 138 24.98 -9.82 -6.52
C SER A 138 26.41 -9.71 -5.99
N GLN A 139 26.59 -9.81 -4.66
CA GLN A 139 27.89 -10.11 -4.07
C GLN A 139 27.68 -10.99 -2.83
N ILE A 140 27.78 -12.31 -3.01
CA ILE A 140 28.31 -13.17 -1.95
C ILE A 140 29.54 -13.87 -2.52
N ASN A 141 30.67 -13.41 -1.99
CA ASN A 141 32.01 -13.88 -2.24
C ASN A 141 32.14 -15.39 -2.02
N LYS A 142 32.90 -16.01 -2.92
CA LYS A 142 33.60 -17.27 -2.66
C LYS A 142 34.79 -16.97 -1.75
N GLY A 143 34.92 -17.74 -0.68
CA GLY A 143 36.08 -17.79 0.22
C GLY A 143 35.96 -19.02 1.09
#